data_AF-A0A2M6R7Y3-F1
#
_entry.id   AF-A0A2M6R7Y3-F1
#
_cell.length_a   1.000
_cell.length_b   1.000
_cell.length_c   1.000
_cell.angle_alpha   90.00
_cell.angle_beta   90.00
_cell.angle_gamma   90.00
#
_symmetry.space_group_name_H-M   'P 1'
#
loop_
_entity.id
_entity.type
_entity.pdbx_description
1 polymer ?
#
loop_
_entity_poly.entity_id
_entity_poly.type
_entity_poly.pdbx_seq_one_letter_code
_entity_poly.pdbx_strand_id
1 'polypeptide(L)'
;MKTGIGNPELNICIDIIVKKCYNIPMTKAQEYIKNHPYLIWWVKKYDQLDNEAIVEAILNYGDWDDVEFIIKTLGMKKVATIFRAQTDPGRMRCNYYKLTKNYFTLYFNRYA
;
A
#
# COMPACT_ATOMS: atom_id res chain seq x y z
N MET A 1 -29.35 24.61 15.91
CA MET A 1 -29.01 23.22 15.54
C MET A 1 -27.49 23.06 15.69
N LYS A 2 -27.02 22.27 16.66
CA LYS A 2 -25.60 21.94 16.81
C LYS A 2 -25.35 20.66 16.04
N THR A 3 -24.49 20.67 15.02
CA THR A 3 -23.86 19.44 14.50
C THR A 3 -22.38 19.53 14.83
N GLY A 4 -21.97 18.63 15.73
CA GLY A 4 -20.70 18.66 16.43
C GLY A 4 -19.49 18.51 15.52
N ILE A 5 -18.51 19.36 15.77
CA ILE A 5 -17.12 19.16 15.38
C ILE A 5 -16.64 17.95 16.19
N GLY A 6 -16.56 16.78 15.55
CA GLY A 6 -15.98 15.59 16.16
C GLY A 6 -14.54 15.87 16.55
N ASN A 7 -14.21 15.72 17.83
CA ASN A 7 -12.88 15.99 18.37
C ASN A 7 -11.86 15.03 17.71
N PRO A 8 -10.88 15.53 16.93
CA PRO A 8 -9.90 14.69 16.23
C PRO A 8 -9.06 13.82 17.17
N GLU A 9 -8.82 14.27 18.39
CA GLU A 9 -8.05 13.54 19.41
C GLU A 9 -8.80 12.31 19.91
N LEU A 10 -10.14 12.36 19.97
CA LEU A 10 -10.95 11.20 20.35
C LEU A 10 -10.90 10.10 19.27
N ASN A 11 -10.88 10.46 17.98
CA ASN A 11 -10.76 9.48 16.90
C ASN A 11 -9.39 8.78 16.92
N ILE A 12 -8.32 9.53 17.19
CA ILE A 12 -6.97 8.96 17.35
C ILE A 12 -6.92 7.99 18.54
N CYS A 13 -7.48 8.38 19.68
CA CYS A 13 -7.54 7.51 20.86
C CYS A 13 -8.38 6.25 20.60
N ILE A 14 -9.52 6.36 19.92
CA ILE A 14 -10.35 5.21 19.54
C ILE A 14 -9.59 4.29 18.60
N ASP A 15 -8.93 4.82 17.56
CA ASP A 15 -8.14 4.01 16.61
C ASP A 15 -6.98 3.27 17.30
N ILE A 16 -6.30 3.93 18.26
CA ILE A 16 -5.22 3.33 19.04
C ILE A 16 -5.76 2.24 19.99
N ILE A 17 -6.88 2.50 20.67
CA ILE A 17 -7.51 1.55 21.59
C ILE A 17 -8.04 0.33 20.81
N VAL A 18 -8.73 0.54 19.69
CA VAL A 18 -9.25 -0.55 18.85
C VAL A 18 -8.10 -1.42 18.32
N LYS A 19 -7.02 -0.83 17.80
CA LYS A 19 -5.86 -1.60 17.31
C LYS A 19 -5.15 -2.38 18.42
N LYS A 20 -5.02 -1.82 19.62
CA LYS A 20 -4.38 -2.50 20.76
C LYS A 20 -5.25 -3.59 21.39
N CYS A 21 -6.57 -3.39 21.45
CA CYS A 21 -7.47 -4.30 22.14
C CYS A 21 -7.95 -5.48 21.27
N TYR A 22 -7.98 -5.35 19.94
CA TYR A 22 -8.60 -6.37 19.06
C TYR A 22 -7.66 -7.33 18.35
N ASN A 23 -6.34 -7.29 18.58
CA ASN A 23 -5.37 -8.19 17.93
C ASN A 23 -5.67 -8.39 16.44
N ILE A 24 -5.76 -7.28 15.69
CA ILE A 24 -6.21 -7.28 14.30
C ILE A 24 -5.26 -8.17 13.48
N PRO A 25 -5.77 -9.23 12.83
CA PRO A 25 -4.93 -10.10 12.04
C PRO A 25 -4.37 -9.33 10.85
N MET A 26 -3.13 -9.64 10.48
CA MET A 26 -2.50 -9.08 9.29
C MET A 26 -3.32 -9.42 8.04
N THR A 27 -3.31 -8.53 7.06
CA THR A 27 -3.87 -8.84 5.74
C THR A 27 -2.95 -9.79 4.98
N LYS A 28 -3.47 -10.51 3.98
CA LYS A 28 -2.66 -11.38 3.10
C LYS A 28 -1.46 -10.66 2.49
N ALA A 29 -1.62 -9.38 2.12
CA ALA A 29 -0.55 -8.57 1.55
C ALA A 29 0.54 -8.26 2.60
N GLN A 30 0.13 -7.92 3.83
CA GLN A 30 1.06 -7.69 4.94
C GLN A 30 1.80 -8.98 5.31
N GLU A 31 1.10 -10.12 5.35
CA GLU A 31 1.69 -11.43 5.64
C GLU A 31 2.71 -11.83 4.57
N TYR A 32 2.38 -11.60 3.30
CA TYR A 32 3.29 -11.87 2.19
C TYR A 32 4.58 -11.07 2.33
N ILE A 33 4.48 -9.77 2.53
CA ILE A 33 5.65 -8.88 2.67
C ILE A 33 6.51 -9.24 3.88
N LYS A 34 5.89 -9.62 5.01
CA LYS A 34 6.62 -10.08 6.19
C LYS A 34 7.48 -11.32 5.89
N ASN A 35 7.04 -12.18 4.98
CA ASN A 35 7.77 -13.38 4.55
C ASN A 35 8.78 -13.11 3.42
N HIS A 36 8.78 -11.91 2.82
CA HIS A 36 9.65 -11.52 1.71
C HIS A 36 10.41 -10.22 2.07
N PRO A 37 11.31 -10.25 3.07
CA PRO A 37 11.93 -9.04 3.63
C PRO A 37 12.80 -8.26 2.62
N TYR A 38 13.23 -8.87 1.50
CA TYR A 38 13.95 -8.18 0.43
C TYR A 38 13.10 -7.08 -0.24
N LEU A 39 11.77 -7.19 -0.17
CA LEU A 39 10.85 -6.18 -0.70
C LEU A 39 10.83 -4.91 0.17
N ILE A 40 11.16 -5.00 1.47
CA ILE A 40 11.00 -3.89 2.42
C ILE A 40 11.94 -3.93 3.64
N TRP A 41 13.25 -3.92 3.41
CA TRP A 41 14.26 -4.07 4.48
C TRP A 41 14.29 -2.97 5.57
N TRP A 42 13.59 -1.84 5.38
CA TRP A 42 13.58 -0.71 6.32
C TRP A 42 12.41 -0.71 7.32
N VAL A 43 11.48 -1.67 7.23
CA VAL A 43 10.26 -1.70 8.06
C VAL A 43 10.36 -2.74 9.18
N LYS A 44 9.93 -2.34 10.38
CA LYS A 44 9.88 -3.22 11.56
C LYS A 44 8.47 -3.69 11.92
N LYS A 45 7.43 -2.94 11.53
CA LYS A 45 6.03 -3.18 11.89
C LYS A 45 5.19 -3.43 10.65
N TYR A 46 5.15 -4.69 10.20
CA TYR A 46 4.48 -5.11 8.97
C TYR A 46 2.95 -5.01 9.04
N ASP A 47 2.38 -5.18 10.24
CA ASP A 47 0.95 -5.05 10.56
C ASP A 47 0.42 -3.62 10.37
N GLN A 48 1.31 -2.63 10.29
CA GLN A 48 0.99 -1.22 10.11
C GLN A 48 1.19 -0.73 8.66
N LEU A 49 1.65 -1.60 7.76
CA LEU A 49 1.81 -1.24 6.36
C LEU A 49 0.44 -1.12 5.67
N ASP A 50 0.26 -0.02 4.96
CA ASP A 50 -0.87 0.16 4.06
C ASP A 50 -0.61 -0.54 2.72
N ASN A 51 -1.67 -0.70 1.93
CA ASN A 51 -1.57 -1.35 0.62
C ASN A 51 -0.73 -0.52 -0.35
N GLU A 52 -0.73 0.80 -0.18
CA GLU A 52 0.03 1.76 -0.97
C GLU A 52 1.53 1.50 -0.85
N ALA A 53 2.07 1.38 0.37
CA ALA A 53 3.48 1.07 0.60
C ALA A 53 3.84 -0.34 0.11
N ILE A 54 2.94 -1.31 0.29
CA ILE A 54 3.16 -2.70 -0.17
C ILE A 54 3.23 -2.77 -1.70
N VAL A 55 2.31 -2.10 -2.40
CA VAL A 55 2.32 -2.04 -3.87
C VAL A 55 3.59 -1.36 -4.37
N GLU A 56 3.98 -0.21 -3.79
CA GLU A 56 5.20 0.49 -4.18
C GLU A 56 6.45 -0.38 -4.00
N ALA A 57 6.54 -1.12 -2.88
CA ALA A 57 7.62 -2.05 -2.60
C ALA A 57 7.68 -3.19 -3.63
N ILE A 58 6.56 -3.88 -3.86
CA ILE A 58 6.48 -5.00 -4.81
C ILE A 58 6.84 -4.56 -6.22
N LEU A 59 6.27 -3.46 -6.70
CA LEU A 59 6.53 -3.00 -8.06
C LEU A 59 7.98 -2.54 -8.26
N ASN A 60 8.65 -2.00 -7.24
CA ASN A 60 10.04 -1.56 -7.34
C ASN A 60 11.06 -2.69 -7.19
N TYR A 61 10.81 -3.65 -6.29
CA TYR A 61 11.82 -4.60 -5.82
C TYR A 61 11.48 -6.06 -6.08
N GLY A 62 10.23 -6.36 -6.41
CA GLY A 62 9.75 -7.72 -6.63
C GLY A 62 10.02 -8.24 -8.03
N ASP A 63 9.88 -9.55 -8.17
CA ASP A 63 9.83 -10.22 -9.46
C ASP A 63 8.39 -10.31 -9.99
N TRP A 64 8.18 -11.08 -11.07
CA TRP A 64 6.86 -11.20 -11.66
C TRP A 64 5.88 -11.99 -10.78
N ASP A 65 6.35 -12.96 -10.00
CA ASP A 65 5.49 -13.75 -9.12
C ASP A 65 4.98 -12.88 -7.97
N ASP A 66 5.82 -11.98 -7.43
CA ASP A 66 5.41 -10.96 -6.45
C ASP A 66 4.32 -10.02 -7.00
N VAL A 67 4.49 -9.58 -8.25
CA VAL A 67 3.53 -8.70 -8.95
C VAL A 67 2.21 -9.42 -9.19
N GLU A 68 2.26 -10.67 -9.64
CA GLU A 68 1.06 -11.48 -9.86
C GLU A 68 0.32 -11.72 -8.54
N PHE A 69 1.05 -12.01 -7.46
CA PHE A 69 0.50 -12.19 -6.12
C PHE A 69 -0.29 -10.96 -5.68
N ILE A 70 0.28 -9.76 -5.78
CA ILE A 70 -0.41 -8.55 -5.30
C ILE A 70 -1.61 -8.19 -6.16
N ILE A 71 -1.55 -8.43 -7.47
CA ILE A 71 -2.68 -8.26 -8.38
C ILE A 71 -3.81 -9.25 -8.07
N LYS A 72 -3.50 -10.51 -7.79
CA LYS A 72 -4.49 -11.52 -7.37
C LYS A 72 -5.10 -11.17 -6.01
N THR A 73 -4.32 -10.57 -5.12
CA THR A 73 -4.74 -10.25 -3.74
C THR A 73 -5.59 -9.00 -3.65
N LEU A 74 -5.20 -7.91 -4.32
CA LEU A 74 -5.88 -6.60 -4.25
C LEU A 74 -6.78 -6.31 -5.46
N GLY A 75 -6.56 -7.01 -6.58
CA GLY A 75 -7.22 -6.78 -7.85
C GLY A 75 -6.48 -5.78 -8.75
N MET A 76 -6.43 -6.09 -10.05
CA MET A 76 -5.76 -5.29 -11.09
C MET A 76 -6.12 -3.80 -11.02
N LYS A 77 -7.42 -3.46 -10.95
CA LYS A 77 -7.90 -2.08 -10.90
C LYS A 77 -7.37 -1.32 -9.68
N LYS A 78 -7.37 -1.97 -8.50
CA LYS A 78 -6.93 -1.34 -7.25
C LYS A 78 -5.42 -1.07 -7.26
N VAL A 79 -4.63 -2.03 -7.71
CA VAL A 79 -3.17 -1.87 -7.87
C VAL A 79 -2.86 -0.75 -8.85
N ALA A 80 -3.54 -0.71 -10.01
CA ALA A 80 -3.36 0.34 -11.00
C ALA A 80 -3.76 1.73 -10.46
N THR A 81 -4.85 1.84 -9.70
CA THR A 81 -5.26 3.10 -9.05
C THR A 81 -4.20 3.59 -8.06
N ILE A 82 -3.66 2.70 -7.22
CA ILE A 82 -2.59 3.04 -6.27
C ILE A 82 -1.36 3.54 -7.03
N PHE A 83 -0.91 2.80 -8.04
CA PHE A 83 0.24 3.16 -8.86
C PHE A 83 0.07 4.53 -9.54
N ARG A 84 -1.08 4.78 -10.18
CA ARG A 84 -1.38 6.05 -10.84
C ARG A 84 -1.41 7.21 -9.84
N ALA A 85 -1.99 7.01 -8.66
CA ALA A 85 -1.99 8.02 -7.60
C ALA A 85 -0.59 8.29 -7.04
N GLN A 86 0.30 7.31 -6.99
CA GLN A 86 1.68 7.48 -6.52
C GLN A 86 2.64 8.06 -7.57
N THR A 87 2.31 7.93 -8.85
CA THR A 87 3.13 8.42 -9.97
C THR A 87 2.60 9.70 -10.61
N ASP A 88 1.52 10.26 -10.06
CA ASP A 88 0.91 11.53 -10.46
C ASP A 88 1.96 12.66 -10.51
N PRO A 89 2.11 13.37 -11.65
CA PRO A 89 3.04 14.48 -11.80
C PRO A 89 2.83 15.65 -10.82
N GLY A 90 1.63 15.80 -10.25
CA GLY A 90 1.30 16.79 -9.24
C GLY A 90 1.81 16.46 -7.84
N ARG A 91 2.29 15.23 -7.60
CA ARG A 91 2.91 14.89 -6.30
C ARG A 91 4.34 15.39 -6.23
N MET A 92 4.70 15.94 -5.07
CA MET A 92 6.06 16.40 -4.77
C MET A 92 7.11 15.28 -4.84
N ARG A 93 6.72 14.02 -4.60
CA ARG A 93 7.62 12.86 -4.59
C ARG A 93 7.00 11.68 -5.32
N CYS A 94 7.86 10.98 -6.07
CA CYS A 94 7.57 9.71 -6.70
C CYS A 94 8.71 8.76 -6.33
N ASN A 95 8.43 7.76 -5.49
CA ASN A 95 9.42 6.82 -4.98
C ASN A 95 9.66 5.63 -5.93
N TYR A 96 8.97 5.59 -7.06
CA TYR A 96 9.20 4.58 -8.09
C TYR A 96 10.49 4.84 -8.87
N TYR A 97 11.23 3.77 -9.17
CA TYR A 97 12.33 3.85 -10.13
C TYR A 97 11.82 4.26 -11.51
N LYS A 98 12.66 4.99 -12.27
CA LYS A 98 12.28 5.49 -13.59
C LYS A 98 11.84 4.37 -14.53
N LEU A 99 12.57 3.24 -14.54
CA LEU A 99 12.24 2.07 -15.37
C LEU A 99 10.95 1.39 -14.90
N THR A 100 10.79 1.18 -13.59
CA THR A 100 9.57 0.63 -12.99
C THR A 100 8.36 1.47 -13.33
N LYS A 101 8.42 2.79 -13.12
CA LYS A 101 7.35 3.72 -13.48
C LYS A 101 7.00 3.61 -14.96
N ASN A 102 8.00 3.59 -15.85
CA ASN A 102 7.75 3.48 -17.28
C ASN A 102 7.05 2.16 -17.65
N TYR A 103 7.60 1.03 -17.18
CA TYR A 103 7.04 -0.29 -17.45
C TYR A 103 5.59 -0.41 -16.97
N PHE A 104 5.33 -0.08 -15.71
CA PHE A 104 3.99 -0.23 -15.13
C PHE A 104 2.99 0.80 -15.64
N THR A 105 3.44 1.96 -16.10
CA THR A 105 2.58 2.88 -16.87
C THR A 105 2.04 2.19 -18.13
N LEU A 106 2.92 1.58 -18.93
CA LEU A 106 2.51 0.88 -20.15
C LEU A 106 1.65 -0.35 -19.84
N TYR A 107 2.05 -1.13 -18.83
CA TYR A 107 1.32 -2.33 -18.40
C TYR A 107 -0.11 -2.00 -17.98
N PHE A 108 -0.29 -1.07 -17.04
CA PHE A 108 -1.63 -0.73 -16.54
C PHE A 108 -2.47 0.00 -17.58
N ASN A 109 -1.89 0.77 -18.51
CA ASN A 109 -2.66 1.34 -19.61
C ASN A 109 -3.27 0.29 -20.55
N ARG A 110 -2.65 -0.89 -20.65
CA ARG A 110 -3.16 -2.00 -21.47
C ARG A 110 -4.15 -2.88 -20.72
N TYR A 111 -3.91 -3.12 -19.43
CA TYR A 111 -4.63 -4.17 -18.68
C TYR A 111 -5.56 -3.66 -17.56
N ALA A 112 -5.62 -2.35 -17.29
CA ALA A 112 -6.38 -1.78 -16.16
C ALA A 112 -7.10 -0.46 -16.47
#